data_AF-A0A4R4WE75-F1
#
_entry.id   AF-A0A4R4WE75-F1
#
_cell.length_a   1.000
_cell.length_b   1.000
_cell.length_c   1.000
_cell.angle_alpha   90.00
_cell.angle_beta   90.00
_cell.angle_gamma   90.00
#
_symmetry.space_group_name_H-M   'P 1'
#
loop_
_entity.id
_entity.type
_entity.pdbx_description
1 polymer ?
#
loop_
_entity_poly.entity_id
_entity_poly.type
_entity_poly.pdbx_seq_one_letter_code
_entity_poly.pdbx_strand_id
1 'polypeptide(L)'
;MLHALDVRGDGTPWTYTWSSVTEIRHPAGWVRHRLSARIGPDGRVLPLPSRCRAEADARRRAEQEARRREWEAMARAAGRVSSPRPAMEDTAAGAGLETVVSPPAAPAEPSDEYRAVRAEMERRRREKEVVEMAMLAAWQARRSA
;
A
#
# COMPACT_ATOMS: atom_id res chain seq x y z
N MET A 1 -5.29 9.21 25.61
CA MET A 1 -6.56 9.82 25.17
C MET A 1 -7.01 9.09 23.92
N LEU A 2 -8.11 8.33 23.97
CA LEU A 2 -8.66 7.62 22.81
C LEU A 2 -9.68 8.55 22.14
N HIS A 3 -9.26 9.27 21.10
CA HIS A 3 -10.17 10.06 20.28
C HIS A 3 -10.84 9.12 19.27
N ALA A 4 -12.06 8.67 19.56
CA ALA A 4 -12.91 8.08 18.54
C ALA A 4 -13.35 9.22 17.61
N LEU A 5 -12.82 9.24 16.40
CA LEU A 5 -13.19 10.18 15.34
C LEU A 5 -14.60 9.86 14.87
N ASP A 6 -15.59 10.38 15.58
CA ASP A 6 -16.96 10.49 15.08
C ASP A 6 -17.31 11.98 15.07
N VAL A 7 -17.61 12.49 13.88
CA VAL A 7 -18.03 13.88 13.66
C VAL A 7 -19.53 13.89 13.41
N ARG A 8 -20.22 14.85 14.01
CA ARG A 8 -21.64 15.13 13.77
C ARG A 8 -21.84 15.58 12.32
N GLY A 9 -23.10 15.59 11.87
CA GLY A 9 -23.46 16.07 10.52
C GLY A 9 -23.12 17.54 10.25
N ASP A 10 -22.81 18.31 11.30
CA ASP A 10 -22.32 19.70 11.24
C ASP A 10 -20.78 19.80 11.24
N GLY A 11 -20.06 18.67 11.23
CA GLY A 11 -18.60 18.60 11.28
C GLY A 11 -18.00 18.72 12.68
N THR A 12 -18.83 18.90 13.72
CA THR A 12 -18.35 19.03 15.10
C THR A 12 -17.99 17.65 15.66
N PRO A 13 -16.83 17.46 16.31
CA PRO A 13 -16.50 16.18 16.92
C PRO A 13 -17.49 15.85 18.05
N TRP A 14 -17.91 14.59 18.14
CA TRP A 14 -18.63 14.11 19.32
C TRP A 14 -17.72 14.21 20.56
N THR A 15 -18.14 14.98 21.55
CA THR A 15 -17.48 15.07 22.87
C THR A 15 -17.77 13.83 23.71
N TYR A 16 -17.33 12.66 23.26
CA TYR A 16 -17.12 11.53 24.16
C TYR A 16 -15.70 11.61 24.72
N THR A 17 -15.46 12.57 25.61
CA THR A 17 -14.20 12.66 26.35
C THR A 17 -14.24 11.63 27.48
N TRP A 18 -13.98 10.37 27.16
CA TRP A 18 -13.71 9.38 28.20
C TRP A 18 -12.28 9.58 28.69
N SER A 19 -12.16 9.89 29.98
CA SER A 19 -10.87 10.08 30.66
C SER A 19 -10.23 8.74 31.06
N SER A 20 -11.04 7.67 31.14
CA SER A 20 -10.58 6.33 31.48
C SER A 20 -11.39 5.23 30.79
N VAL A 21 -10.81 4.03 30.67
CA VAL A 21 -11.50 2.83 30.14
C VAL A 21 -12.67 2.41 31.05
N THR A 22 -12.60 2.71 32.35
CA THR A 22 -13.64 2.44 33.34
C THR A 22 -14.89 3.32 33.20
N GLU A 23 -14.80 4.47 32.51
CA GLU A 23 -15.96 5.30 32.19
C GLU A 23 -16.78 4.77 31.01
N ILE A 24 -16.21 3.86 30.22
CA ILE A 24 -16.88 3.24 29.08
C ILE A 24 -17.75 2.09 29.59
N ARG A 25 -18.84 2.43 30.30
CA ARG A 25 -19.76 1.42 30.84
C ARG A 25 -20.54 0.72 29.73
N HIS A 26 -20.85 1.45 28.64
CA HIS A 26 -21.65 0.94 27.53
C HIS A 26 -21.13 1.47 26.19
N PRO A 27 -20.11 0.82 25.58
CA PRO A 27 -19.71 1.18 24.23
C PRO A 27 -20.88 0.94 23.28
N ALA A 28 -21.12 1.89 22.36
CA ALA A 28 -22.18 1.76 21.36
C ALA A 28 -22.05 0.44 20.58
N GLY A 29 -23.18 -0.15 20.19
CA GLY A 29 -23.22 -1.47 19.55
C GLY A 29 -22.34 -1.57 18.29
N TRP A 30 -22.29 -0.51 17.49
CA TRP A 30 -21.45 -0.45 16.28
C TRP A 30 -19.96 -0.45 16.61
N VAL A 31 -19.54 0.15 17.73
CA VAL A 31 -18.15 0.12 18.22
C VAL A 31 -17.79 -1.30 18.62
N ARG A 32 -18.65 -1.97 19.39
CA ARG A 32 -18.45 -3.37 19.79
C ARG A 32 -18.32 -4.28 18.57
N HIS A 33 -19.22 -4.13 17.58
CA HIS A 33 -19.19 -4.89 16.34
C HIS A 33 -17.89 -4.68 15.54
N ARG A 34 -17.45 -3.41 15.43
CA ARG A 34 -16.20 -3.08 14.71
C ARG A 34 -14.96 -3.59 15.43
N LEU A 35 -14.97 -3.60 16.76
CA LEU A 35 -13.89 -4.16 17.58
C LEU A 35 -13.88 -5.69 17.53
N SER A 36 -15.05 -6.36 17.55
CA SER A 36 -15.11 -7.82 17.45
C SER A 36 -14.55 -8.35 16.14
N ALA A 37 -14.69 -7.59 15.04
CA ALA A 37 -14.06 -7.93 13.76
C ALA A 37 -12.51 -7.94 13.81
N ARG A 38 -11.92 -7.44 14.91
CA ARG A 38 -10.46 -7.40 15.13
C ARG A 38 -9.99 -8.34 16.22
N ILE A 39 -10.88 -9.13 16.81
CA ILE A 39 -10.54 -10.18 17.76
C ILE A 39 -10.42 -11.48 16.98
N GLY A 40 -9.24 -12.10 17.00
CA GLY A 40 -9.01 -13.40 16.39
C GLY A 40 -9.74 -14.52 17.14
N PRO A 41 -9.80 -15.74 16.57
CA PRO A 41 -10.46 -16.89 17.20
C PRO A 41 -9.91 -17.21 18.60
N ASP A 42 -8.65 -16.85 18.86
CA ASP A 42 -7.95 -17.08 20.13
C ASP A 42 -8.19 -15.96 21.16
N GLY A 43 -9.10 -15.02 20.87
CA GLY A 43 -9.36 -13.85 21.73
C GLY A 43 -8.30 -12.74 21.65
N ARG A 44 -7.25 -12.91 20.85
CA ARG A 44 -6.17 -11.91 20.69
C ARG A 44 -6.56 -10.83 19.68
N VAL A 45 -6.14 -9.60 19.96
CA VAL A 45 -6.34 -8.47 19.03
C VAL A 45 -5.41 -8.65 17.83
N LEU A 46 -5.99 -8.67 16.63
CA LEU A 46 -5.24 -8.76 15.39
C LEU A 46 -4.43 -7.46 15.17
N PRO A 47 -3.17 -7.57 14.72
CA PRO A 47 -2.34 -6.41 14.47
C PRO A 47 -2.95 -5.53 13.37
N LEU A 48 -2.81 -4.23 13.54
CA LEU A 48 -3.27 -3.25 12.57
C LEU A 48 -2.54 -3.43 11.24
N PRO A 49 -3.21 -3.35 10.07
CA PRO A 49 -2.54 -3.44 8.77
C PRO A 49 -1.42 -2.39 8.58
N SER A 50 -1.55 -1.21 9.20
CA SER A 50 -0.48 -0.20 9.24
C SER A 50 0.74 -0.66 10.05
N ARG A 51 0.52 -1.35 11.16
CA ARG A 51 1.58 -1.91 11.99
C ARG A 51 2.34 -3.02 11.27
N CYS A 52 1.62 -3.94 10.61
CA CYS A 52 2.26 -4.99 9.81
C CYS A 52 3.14 -4.39 8.69
N ARG A 53 2.67 -3.31 8.03
CA ARG A 53 3.46 -2.59 7.02
C ARG A 53 4.70 -1.93 7.61
N ALA A 54 4.56 -1.23 8.73
CA ALA A 54 5.69 -0.61 9.42
C ALA A 54 6.76 -1.63 9.86
N GLU A 55 6.34 -2.80 10.34
CA GLU A 55 7.25 -3.89 10.71
C GLU A 55 7.98 -4.46 9.48
N ALA A 56 7.28 -4.63 8.36
CA ALA A 56 7.90 -5.03 7.08
C ALA A 56 8.91 -3.98 6.58
N ASP A 57 8.56 -2.69 6.68
CA ASP A 57 9.46 -1.59 6.32
C ASP A 57 10.70 -1.53 7.19
N ALA A 58 10.54 -1.77 8.50
CA ALA A 58 11.66 -1.83 9.42
C ALA A 58 12.61 -2.99 9.08
N ARG A 59 12.07 -4.17 8.73
CA ARG A 59 12.88 -5.32 8.27
C ARG A 59 13.66 -4.98 7.01
N ARG A 60 13.01 -4.39 6.00
CA ARG A 60 13.67 -3.98 4.75
C ARG A 60 14.81 -2.99 5.00
N ARG A 61 14.61 -2.01 5.88
CA ARG A 61 15.67 -1.05 6.24
C ARG A 61 16.85 -1.74 6.93
N ALA A 62 16.58 -2.68 7.84
CA ALA A 62 17.63 -3.44 8.51
C ALA A 62 18.44 -4.30 7.52
N GLU A 63 17.79 -4.94 6.56
CA GLU A 63 18.47 -5.71 5.50
C GLU A 63 19.33 -4.81 4.60
N GLN A 64 18.81 -3.64 4.20
CA GLN A 64 19.56 -2.67 3.41
C GLN A 64 20.79 -2.16 4.17
N GLU A 65 20.64 -1.88 5.46
CA GLU A 65 21.75 -1.46 6.31
C GLU A 65 22.80 -2.57 6.48
N ALA A 66 22.39 -3.82 6.64
CA ALA A 66 23.29 -4.97 6.69
C ALA A 66 24.10 -5.08 5.40
N ARG A 67 23.44 -5.04 4.23
CA ARG A 67 24.13 -5.04 2.93
C ARG A 67 25.08 -3.85 2.80
N ARG A 68 24.67 -2.65 3.20
CA ARG A 68 25.55 -1.47 3.16
C ARG A 68 26.81 -1.69 3.98
N ARG A 69 26.71 -2.24 5.18
CA ARG A 69 27.86 -2.57 6.04
C ARG A 69 28.78 -3.62 5.41
N GLU A 70 28.20 -4.64 4.78
CA GLU A 70 28.98 -5.66 4.04
C GLU A 70 29.75 -5.05 2.87
N TRP A 71 29.09 -4.18 2.08
CA TRP A 71 29.74 -3.44 1.00
C TRP A 71 30.83 -2.50 1.50
N GLU A 72 30.59 -1.77 2.60
CA GLU A 72 31.61 -0.92 3.24
C GLU A 72 32.80 -1.75 3.75
N ALA A 73 32.55 -2.93 4.32
CA ALA A 73 33.59 -3.84 4.77
C ALA A 73 34.43 -4.39 3.59
N MET A 74 33.77 -4.79 2.50
CA MET A 74 34.44 -5.23 1.27
C MET A 74 35.24 -4.09 0.61
N ALA A 75 34.69 -2.88 0.56
CA ALA A 75 35.37 -1.70 0.02
C ALA A 75 36.62 -1.36 0.85
N ARG A 76 36.52 -1.42 2.18
CA ARG A 76 37.65 -1.24 3.10
C ARG A 76 38.72 -2.31 2.89
N ALA A 77 38.32 -3.58 2.75
CA ALA A 77 39.24 -4.69 2.50
C ALA A 77 39.95 -4.58 1.13
N ALA A 78 39.25 -4.06 0.12
CA ALA A 78 39.79 -3.82 -1.22
C ALA A 78 40.62 -2.53 -1.35
N GLY A 79 40.85 -1.79 -0.25
CA GLY A 79 41.57 -0.52 -0.25
C GLY A 79 40.88 0.60 -1.03
N ARG A 80 39.61 0.43 -1.43
CA ARG A 80 38.82 1.46 -2.11
C ARG A 80 38.18 2.35 -1.07
N VAL A 81 38.85 3.43 -0.72
CA VAL A 81 38.22 4.56 -0.01
C VAL A 81 37.17 5.14 -0.96
N SER A 82 35.90 5.06 -0.59
CA SER A 82 34.83 5.71 -1.33
C SER A 82 35.06 7.22 -1.20
N SER A 83 35.67 7.84 -2.21
CA SER A 83 35.80 9.29 -2.26
C SER A 83 34.40 9.91 -2.17
N PRO A 84 34.20 10.97 -1.36
CA PRO A 84 32.95 11.71 -1.36
C PRO A 84 32.66 12.13 -2.80
N ARG A 85 31.50 11.76 -3.33
CA ARG A 85 31.02 12.30 -4.60
C ARG A 85 30.98 13.82 -4.42
N PRO A 86 31.80 14.61 -5.14
CA PRO A 86 31.71 16.05 -5.01
C PRO A 86 30.29 16.45 -5.37
N ALA A 87 29.67 17.27 -4.52
CA ALA A 87 28.42 17.92 -4.83
C ALA A 87 28.64 18.67 -6.15
N MET A 88 28.04 18.19 -7.24
CA MET A 88 27.98 18.95 -8.46
C MET A 88 27.08 20.14 -8.16
N GLU A 89 27.73 21.28 -7.93
CA GLU A 89 27.12 22.60 -8.01
C GLU A 89 26.53 22.77 -9.41
N ASP A 90 25.28 23.21 -9.45
CA ASP A 90 24.56 23.68 -10.62
C ASP A 90 25.44 24.64 -11.44
N THR A 91 26.07 24.14 -12.50
CA THR A 91 26.65 24.98 -13.55
C THR A 91 26.25 24.41 -14.90
N ALA A 92 25.11 24.91 -15.36
CA ALA A 92 24.76 24.90 -16.77
C ALA A 92 25.83 25.66 -17.56
N ALA A 93 26.65 24.97 -18.35
CA ALA A 93 27.19 25.46 -19.63
C ALA A 93 28.04 24.39 -20.33
N GLY A 94 27.54 23.93 -21.48
CA GLY A 94 28.37 23.72 -22.68
C GLY A 94 29.38 22.57 -22.68
N ALA A 95 28.91 21.36 -22.98
CA ALA A 95 29.73 20.39 -23.73
C ALA A 95 28.80 19.60 -24.64
N GLY A 96 29.03 19.70 -25.95
CA GLY A 96 28.18 19.20 -27.02
C GLY A 96 27.79 17.73 -26.83
N LEU A 97 26.48 17.51 -26.64
CA LEU A 97 25.86 16.23 -26.92
C LEU A 97 25.49 16.26 -28.41
N GLU A 98 26.24 15.50 -29.21
CA GLU A 98 25.70 15.00 -30.47
C GLU A 98 24.40 14.27 -30.14
N THR A 99 23.28 14.92 -30.44
CA THR A 99 21.97 14.30 -30.45
C THR A 99 21.98 13.25 -31.55
N VAL A 100 22.33 12.01 -31.18
CA VAL A 100 21.95 10.84 -31.95
C VAL A 100 20.42 10.83 -31.98
N VAL A 101 19.86 11.35 -33.08
CA VAL A 101 18.45 11.20 -33.40
C VAL A 101 18.23 9.71 -33.64
N SER A 102 17.84 9.00 -32.58
CA SER A 102 17.27 7.67 -32.72
C SER A 102 16.08 7.79 -33.69
N PRO A 103 16.04 7.01 -34.79
CA PRO A 103 14.86 7.00 -35.64
C PRO A 103 13.63 6.61 -34.79
N PRO A 104 12.44 7.19 -35.05
CA PRO A 104 11.24 6.85 -34.30
C PRO A 104 11.02 5.34 -34.44
N ALA A 105 11.18 4.62 -33.33
CA ALA A 105 10.88 3.20 -33.29
C ALA A 105 9.42 3.05 -33.72
N ALA A 106 9.20 2.33 -34.81
CA ALA A 106 7.86 1.91 -35.21
C ALA A 106 7.17 1.29 -33.99
N PRO A 107 5.86 1.54 -33.76
CA PRO A 107 5.17 1.00 -32.61
C PRO A 107 5.29 -0.53 -32.66
N ALA A 108 6.14 -1.08 -31.80
CA ALA A 108 6.32 -2.52 -31.70
C ALA A 108 4.94 -3.09 -31.36
N GLU A 109 4.38 -3.85 -32.29
CA GLU A 109 3.10 -4.50 -32.06
C GLU A 109 3.21 -5.32 -30.76
N PRO A 110 2.23 -5.20 -29.85
CA PRO A 110 2.29 -5.96 -28.61
C PRO A 110 2.42 -7.45 -28.90
N SER A 111 3.43 -8.07 -28.27
CA SER A 111 3.73 -9.50 -28.43
C SER A 111 2.48 -10.38 -28.32
N ASP A 112 2.48 -11.52 -29.01
CA ASP A 112 1.36 -12.47 -28.99
C ASP A 112 1.02 -12.95 -27.57
N GLU A 113 2.04 -13.12 -26.72
CA GLU A 113 1.87 -13.43 -25.30
C GLU A 113 1.09 -12.34 -24.56
N TYR A 114 1.40 -11.07 -24.82
CA TYR A 114 0.67 -9.94 -24.25
C TYR A 114 -0.78 -9.90 -24.70
N ARG A 115 -1.04 -10.18 -25.98
CA ARG A 115 -2.41 -10.23 -26.53
C ARG A 115 -3.21 -11.38 -25.90
N ALA A 116 -2.60 -12.55 -25.73
CA ALA A 116 -3.23 -13.70 -25.08
C ALA A 116 -3.56 -13.41 -23.61
N VAL A 117 -2.63 -12.83 -22.86
CA VAL A 117 -2.85 -12.45 -21.45
C VAL A 117 -3.96 -11.41 -21.33
N ARG A 118 -4.02 -10.43 -22.23
CA ARG A 118 -5.08 -9.41 -22.24
C ARG A 118 -6.45 -10.03 -22.51
N ALA A 119 -6.56 -10.95 -23.47
CA ALA A 119 -7.81 -11.65 -23.79
C ALA A 119 -8.30 -12.52 -22.61
N GLU A 120 -7.39 -13.22 -21.93
CA GLU A 120 -7.69 -14.00 -20.73
C GLU A 120 -8.21 -13.12 -19.58
N MET A 121 -7.58 -11.96 -19.37
CA MET A 121 -8.01 -10.98 -18.36
C MET A 121 -9.41 -10.43 -18.65
N GLU A 122 -9.71 -10.12 -19.92
CA GLU A 122 -11.04 -9.67 -20.32
C GLU A 122 -12.10 -10.77 -20.13
N ARG A 123 -11.76 -12.03 -20.42
CA ARG A 123 -12.67 -13.16 -20.19
C ARG A 123 -13.06 -13.26 -18.71
N ARG A 124 -12.06 -13.26 -17.82
CA ARG A 124 -12.28 -13.32 -16.35
C ARG A 124 -13.10 -12.14 -15.84
N ARG A 125 -12.88 -10.96 -16.40
CA ARG A 125 -13.65 -9.77 -16.05
C ARG A 125 -15.13 -9.97 -16.40
N ARG A 126 -15.44 -10.43 -17.61
CA ARG A 126 -16.83 -10.68 -18.04
C ARG A 126 -17.50 -11.77 -17.21
N GLU A 127 -16.79 -12.87 -16.93
CA GLU A 127 -17.30 -13.94 -16.05
C GLU A 127 -17.66 -13.39 -14.66
N LYS A 128 -16.80 -12.54 -14.08
CA LYS A 128 -17.06 -11.90 -12.79
C LYS A 128 -18.27 -10.96 -12.84
N GLU A 129 -18.38 -10.14 -13.87
CA GLU A 129 -19.53 -9.23 -14.06
C GLU A 129 -20.85 -10.00 -14.17
N VAL A 130 -20.87 -11.14 -14.87
CA VAL A 130 -22.05 -12.01 -14.97
C VAL A 130 -22.43 -12.60 -13.60
N VAL A 131 -21.46 -13.10 -12.83
CA VAL A 131 -21.71 -13.64 -11.49
C VAL A 131 -22.25 -12.55 -10.54
N GLU A 132 -21.67 -11.36 -10.59
CA GLU A 132 -22.11 -10.22 -9.78
C GLU A 132 -23.54 -9.78 -10.14
N MET A 133 -23.86 -9.71 -11.44
CA MET A 133 -25.21 -9.43 -11.90
C MET A 133 -26.22 -10.50 -11.47
N ALA A 134 -25.86 -11.79 -11.56
CA ALA A 134 -26.72 -12.88 -11.10
C ALA A 134 -26.96 -12.81 -9.59
N MET A 135 -25.92 -12.47 -8.81
CA MET A 135 -26.04 -12.28 -7.36
C MET A 135 -26.95 -11.11 -7.00
N LEU A 136 -26.81 -9.97 -7.70
CA LEU A 136 -27.68 -8.81 -7.52
C LEU A 136 -29.14 -9.13 -7.87
N ALA A 137 -29.39 -9.83 -8.98
CA ALA A 137 -30.73 -10.25 -9.37
C ALA A 137 -31.36 -11.19 -8.33
N ALA A 138 -30.60 -12.18 -7.83
CA ALA A 138 -31.07 -13.09 -6.79
C ALA A 138 -31.39 -12.36 -5.46
N TRP A 139 -30.57 -11.37 -5.10
CA TRP A 139 -30.83 -10.53 -3.92
C TRP A 139 -32.09 -9.67 -4.09
N GLN A 140 -32.29 -9.06 -5.26
CA GLN A 140 -33.50 -8.29 -5.54
C GLN A 140 -34.76 -9.17 -5.51
N ALA A 141 -34.72 -10.37 -6.11
CA ALA A 141 -35.84 -11.31 -6.10
C ALA A 141 -36.26 -11.71 -4.68
N ARG A 142 -35.29 -11.91 -3.77
CA ARG A 142 -35.57 -12.20 -2.35
C ARG A 142 -36.15 -11.02 -1.57
N ARG A 143 -35.92 -9.80 -2.02
CA ARG A 143 -36.39 -8.58 -1.35
C ARG A 143 -37.80 -8.18 -1.80
N SER A 144 -38.18 -8.58 -3.00
CA SER A 144 -39.50 -8.28 -3.59
C SER A 144 -40.56 -9.36 -3.33
N ALA A 145 -40.19 -10.46 -2.68
CA ALA A 145 -41.08 -11.54 -2.25
C ALA A 145 -41.40 -11.41 -0.75
#